data_AF-A0A7S0BT67-F1
#
_entry.id   AF-A0A7S0BT67-F1
#
_cell.length_a   1.000
_cell.length_b   1.000
_cell.length_c   1.000
_cell.angle_alpha   90.00
_cell.angle_beta   90.00
_cell.angle_gamma   90.00
#
_symmetry.space_group_name_H-M   'P 1'
#
loop_
_entity.id
_entity.type
_entity.pdbx_description
1 polymer ?
#
loop_
_entity_poly.entity_id
_entity_poly.type
_entity_poly.pdbx_seq_one_letter_code
_entity_poly.pdbx_strand_id
1 'polypeptide(L)'
;MNAIGTCTLNKVFLEFSERFWSEKDSYFAFIDGELIKGMASTSRRFYLFESLWESTRTSSLLAYSFGADAESQELLSDQELGDAVVNVLSSMFARERIKVVRVKASKWNSDTLAKGSFPPKARFRSFLCTDLQRSSTL
;
A
#
# COMPACT_ATOMS: atom_id res chain seq x y z
N MET A 1 15.30 27.34 8.04
CA MET A 1 15.30 26.45 6.86
C MET A 1 15.14 25.01 7.35
N ASN A 2 13.94 24.44 7.31
CA ASN A 2 13.72 23.03 7.68
C ASN A 2 13.25 22.29 6.42
N ALA A 3 14.19 21.81 5.61
CA ALA A 3 13.91 21.13 4.35
C ALA A 3 14.09 19.61 4.46
N ILE A 4 13.69 19.02 5.59
CA ILE A 4 13.55 17.58 5.72
C ILE A 4 12.05 17.29 5.62
N GLY A 5 11.59 16.94 4.42
CA GLY A 5 10.25 16.39 4.26
C GLY A 5 10.13 15.01 4.92
N THR A 6 8.96 14.41 4.91
CA THR A 6 8.73 13.02 5.34
C THR A 6 8.07 12.25 4.21
N CYS A 7 8.30 10.94 4.15
CA CYS A 7 7.68 10.06 3.16
C CYS A 7 6.68 9.16 3.85
N THR A 8 5.60 8.83 3.13
CA THR A 8 4.51 8.01 3.65
C THR A 8 4.49 6.67 2.93
N LEU A 9 4.56 5.60 3.73
CA LEU A 9 4.33 4.23 3.30
C LEU A 9 3.32 3.64 4.26
N ASN A 10 2.16 3.25 3.72
CA ASN A 10 1.12 2.60 4.49
C ASN A 10 1.00 1.12 4.13
N LYS A 11 0.50 0.36 5.10
CA LYS A 11 0.24 -1.07 4.98
C LYS A 11 -1.20 -1.34 5.34
N VAL A 12 -1.88 -2.15 4.55
CA VAL A 12 -3.15 -2.77 4.92
C VAL A 12 -2.85 -4.21 5.30
N PHE A 13 -3.04 -4.54 6.57
CA PHE A 13 -3.03 -5.90 7.07
C PHE A 13 -4.39 -6.55 6.80
N LEU A 14 -4.37 -7.72 6.19
CA LEU A 14 -5.56 -8.55 6.00
C LEU A 14 -5.29 -9.96 6.54
N GLU A 15 -6.23 -10.46 7.32
CA GLU A 15 -6.29 -11.86 7.75
C GLU A 15 -7.47 -12.53 7.07
N PHE A 16 -7.25 -13.74 6.56
CA PHE A 16 -8.22 -14.51 5.80
C PHE A 16 -8.59 -15.80 6.53
N SER A 17 -9.77 -16.34 6.23
CA SER A 17 -10.18 -17.63 6.82
C SER A 17 -9.33 -18.80 6.32
N GLU A 18 -8.81 -18.70 5.11
CA GLU A 18 -7.92 -19.68 4.50
C GLU A 18 -6.87 -18.99 3.62
N ARG A 19 -5.73 -19.66 3.47
CA ARG A 19 -4.67 -19.24 2.56
C ARG A 19 -5.06 -19.64 1.13
N PHE A 20 -4.91 -18.72 0.19
CA PHE A 20 -5.23 -18.96 -1.23
C PHE A 20 -4.08 -18.66 -2.20
N TRP A 21 -2.96 -18.14 -1.70
CA TRP A 21 -1.70 -17.99 -2.45
C TRP A 21 -0.75 -19.16 -2.16
N SER A 22 0.23 -19.37 -3.04
CA SER A 22 1.20 -20.48 -2.93
C SER A 22 1.99 -20.42 -1.62
N GLU A 23 2.37 -21.60 -1.10
CA GLU A 23 3.26 -21.73 0.04
C GLU A 23 4.63 -21.07 -0.17
N LYS A 24 5.10 -21.07 -1.41
CA LYS A 24 6.42 -20.57 -1.80
C LYS A 24 6.45 -19.05 -2.06
N ASP A 25 5.28 -18.41 -2.12
CA ASP A 25 5.18 -17.00 -2.48
C ASP A 25 5.23 -16.13 -1.21
N SER A 26 6.43 -15.65 -0.88
CA SER A 26 6.61 -14.66 0.20
C SER A 26 6.17 -13.26 -0.23
N TYR A 27 6.31 -12.93 -1.52
CA TYR A 27 5.87 -11.67 -2.10
C TYR A 27 5.26 -11.91 -3.47
N PHE A 28 4.25 -11.12 -3.81
CA PHE A 28 3.68 -11.07 -5.14
C PHE A 28 3.11 -9.67 -5.40
N ALA A 29 3.03 -9.27 -6.66
CA ALA A 29 2.61 -7.92 -7.02
C ALA A 29 1.50 -7.94 -8.05
N PHE A 30 0.56 -7.01 -7.89
CA PHE A 30 -0.42 -6.67 -8.92
C PHE A 30 0.03 -5.40 -9.63
N ILE A 31 0.08 -5.50 -10.96
CA ILE A 31 0.48 -4.45 -11.89
C ILE A 31 -0.66 -4.37 -12.91
N ASP A 32 -1.43 -3.28 -12.87
CA ASP A 32 -2.43 -2.99 -13.90
C ASP A 32 -1.76 -2.78 -15.27
N GLY A 33 -2.25 -3.44 -16.32
CA GLY A 33 -1.59 -3.60 -17.62
C GLY A 33 -1.27 -2.30 -18.37
N GLU A 34 -1.89 -1.18 -18.01
CA GLU A 34 -1.56 0.16 -18.53
C GLU A 34 -0.18 0.66 -18.05
N LEU A 35 0.46 -0.03 -17.08
CA LEU A 35 1.79 0.31 -16.54
C LEU A 35 2.93 0.26 -17.57
N ILE A 36 2.77 -0.42 -18.71
CA ILE A 36 3.87 -0.63 -19.68
C ILE A 36 3.86 0.43 -20.81
N LYS A 37 2.85 1.31 -20.90
CA LYS A 37 2.80 2.37 -21.92
C LYS A 37 2.81 3.77 -21.32
N GLY A 38 3.99 4.21 -20.89
CA GLY A 38 4.28 5.64 -20.70
C GLY A 38 3.58 6.29 -19.50
N MET A 39 4.37 6.58 -18.47
CA MET A 39 4.09 7.41 -17.29
C MET A 39 3.08 8.58 -17.49
N ALA A 40 1.76 8.35 -17.42
CA ALA A 40 0.77 9.46 -17.44
C ALA A 40 -0.64 9.17 -16.88
N SER A 41 -0.94 8.02 -16.29
CA SER A 41 -2.26 7.78 -15.66
C SER A 41 -2.24 8.08 -14.16
N THR A 42 -3.19 8.87 -13.67
CA THR A 42 -3.36 9.24 -12.26
C THR A 42 -4.07 8.16 -11.42
N SER A 43 -4.35 6.98 -11.99
CA SER A 43 -4.88 5.82 -11.25
C SER A 43 -3.95 4.61 -11.38
N ARG A 44 -2.68 4.78 -11.03
CA ARG A 44 -1.66 3.71 -11.03
C ARG A 44 -1.79 2.86 -9.76
N ARG A 45 -2.61 1.82 -9.78
CA ARG A 45 -2.71 0.90 -8.62
C ARG A 45 -1.61 -0.16 -8.68
N PHE A 46 -0.50 0.11 -8.02
CA PHE A 46 0.52 -0.88 -7.71
C PHE A 46 0.26 -1.43 -6.30
N TYR A 47 0.03 -2.73 -6.20
CA TYR A 47 0.00 -3.41 -4.91
C TYR A 47 1.15 -4.40 -4.85
N LEU A 48 2.07 -4.19 -3.90
CA LEU A 48 2.97 -5.23 -3.44
C LEU A 48 2.31 -5.92 -2.26
N PHE A 49 2.20 -7.24 -2.33
CA PHE A 49 1.71 -8.08 -1.26
C PHE A 49 2.86 -8.86 -0.65
N GLU A 50 2.85 -8.96 0.67
CA GLU A 50 3.75 -9.80 1.46
C GLU A 50 2.96 -10.83 2.24
N SER A 51 3.36 -12.08 2.15
CA SER A 51 2.84 -13.13 3.01
C SER A 51 3.50 -13.11 4.37
N LEU A 52 2.69 -13.12 5.42
CA LEU A 52 3.16 -13.24 6.80
C LEU A 52 3.24 -14.70 7.28
N TRP A 53 2.95 -15.68 6.42
CA TRP A 53 2.85 -17.09 6.82
C TRP A 53 4.11 -17.61 7.53
N GLU A 54 5.30 -17.28 7.02
CA GLU A 54 6.54 -17.79 7.61
C GLU A 54 6.81 -17.24 9.01
N SER A 55 6.33 -16.03 9.31
CA SER A 55 6.54 -15.39 10.61
C SER A 55 5.40 -15.63 11.60
N THR A 56 4.16 -15.76 11.14
CA THR A 56 2.97 -15.84 12.02
C THR A 56 2.25 -17.18 11.96
N ARG A 57 2.48 -17.99 10.91
CA ARG A 57 1.69 -19.20 10.60
C ARG A 57 0.18 -18.91 10.47
N THR A 58 -0.18 -17.68 10.11
CA THR A 58 -1.56 -17.26 9.84
C THR A 58 -1.76 -16.97 8.35
N SER A 59 -2.99 -17.16 7.86
CA SER A 59 -3.41 -16.77 6.52
C SER A 59 -3.53 -15.25 6.44
N SER A 60 -2.40 -14.54 6.48
CA SER A 60 -2.37 -13.08 6.51
C SER A 60 -1.43 -12.49 5.47
N LEU A 61 -1.83 -11.33 4.93
CA LEU A 61 -1.06 -10.53 3.98
C LEU A 61 -0.88 -9.10 4.49
N LEU A 62 0.22 -8.47 4.07
CA LEU A 62 0.35 -7.02 4.03
C LEU A 62 0.23 -6.55 2.59
N ALA A 63 -0.64 -5.58 2.34
CA ALA A 63 -0.69 -4.84 1.08
C ALA A 63 -0.03 -3.48 1.27
N TYR A 64 0.96 -3.16 0.43
CA TYR A 64 1.76 -1.95 0.54
C TYR A 64 1.25 -0.84 -0.38
N SER A 65 1.27 0.38 0.14
CA SER A 65 0.96 1.61 -0.59
C SER A 65 2.06 2.65 -0.35
N PHE A 66 2.36 3.44 -1.37
CA PHE A 66 3.50 4.37 -1.37
C PHE A 66 3.08 5.77 -1.84
N GLY A 67 3.81 6.79 -1.39
CA GLY A 67 3.66 8.16 -1.90
C GLY A 67 2.25 8.73 -1.75
N ALA A 68 1.76 9.41 -2.80
CA ALA A 68 0.48 10.10 -2.80
C ALA A 68 -0.72 9.17 -2.53
N ASP A 69 -0.63 7.92 -2.99
CA ASP A 69 -1.66 6.91 -2.76
C ASP A 69 -1.71 6.50 -1.29
N ALA A 70 -0.54 6.38 -0.64
CA ALA A 70 -0.48 6.07 0.78
C ALA A 70 -1.15 7.16 1.62
N GLU A 71 -0.93 8.44 1.30
CA GLU A 71 -1.58 9.57 1.97
C GLU A 71 -3.09 9.61 1.71
N SER A 72 -3.51 9.42 0.45
CA SER A 72 -4.92 9.44 0.06
C SER A 72 -5.72 8.31 0.70
N GLN A 73 -5.11 7.14 0.92
CA GLN A 73 -5.73 6.01 1.60
C GLN A 73 -6.06 6.28 3.06
N GLU A 74 -5.39 7.22 3.73
CA GLU A 74 -5.65 7.50 5.15
C GLU A 74 -7.04 8.12 5.38
N LEU A 75 -7.66 8.66 4.33
CA LEU A 75 -9.03 9.18 4.35
C LEU A 75 -10.08 8.06 4.38
N LEU A 76 -9.71 6.84 4.02
CA LEU A 76 -10.62 5.69 3.95
C LEU A 76 -10.66 4.95 5.29
N SER A 77 -11.77 4.27 5.54
CA SER A 77 -11.91 3.34 6.67
C SER A 77 -11.11 2.05 6.42
N ASP A 78 -10.81 1.31 7.50
CA ASP A 78 -10.14 0.00 7.40
C ASP A 78 -10.95 -0.96 6.50
N GLN A 79 -12.29 -0.90 6.56
CA GLN A 79 -13.16 -1.76 5.74
C GLN A 79 -13.08 -1.42 4.25
N GLU A 80 -13.20 -0.14 3.88
CA GLU A 80 -13.11 0.30 2.47
C GLU A 80 -11.76 -0.06 1.85
N LEU A 81 -10.68 0.07 2.62
CA LEU A 81 -9.33 -0.36 2.19
C LEU A 81 -9.25 -1.88 2.03
N GLY A 82 -9.83 -2.63 2.96
CA GLY A 82 -9.93 -4.08 2.89
C GLY A 82 -10.65 -4.54 1.63
N ASP A 83 -11.84 -3.97 1.36
CA ASP A 83 -12.65 -4.30 0.18
C ASP A 83 -11.92 -3.98 -1.12
N ALA A 84 -11.25 -2.82 -1.19
CA ALA A 84 -10.44 -2.44 -2.35
C ALA A 84 -9.29 -3.42 -2.61
N VAL A 85 -8.59 -3.85 -1.56
CA VAL A 85 -7.50 -4.84 -1.65
C VAL A 85 -8.04 -6.22 -2.05
N VAL A 86 -9.16 -6.65 -1.47
CA VAL A 86 -9.80 -7.93 -1.82
C VAL A 86 -10.21 -7.95 -3.28
N ASN A 87 -10.76 -6.87 -3.82
CA ASN A 87 -11.12 -6.81 -5.23
C ASN A 87 -9.91 -7.06 -6.16
N VAL A 88 -8.74 -6.51 -5.81
CA VAL A 88 -7.50 -6.76 -6.55
C VAL A 88 -7.06 -8.22 -6.42
N LEU A 89 -7.06 -8.78 -5.20
CA LEU A 89 -6.69 -10.17 -4.95
C LEU A 89 -7.64 -11.16 -5.66
N SER A 90 -8.94 -10.88 -5.64
CA SER A 90 -9.97 -11.68 -6.32
C SER A 90 -9.72 -11.73 -7.83
N SER A 91 -9.36 -10.59 -8.43
CA SER A 91 -8.96 -10.53 -9.85
C SER A 91 -7.66 -11.28 -10.11
N MET A 92 -6.65 -11.12 -9.24
CA MET A 92 -5.32 -11.71 -9.42
C MET A 92 -5.34 -13.24 -9.34
N PHE A 93 -6.13 -13.80 -8.43
CA PHE A 93 -6.21 -15.24 -8.18
C PHE A 93 -7.44 -15.90 -8.81
N ALA A 94 -8.22 -15.17 -9.62
CA ALA A 94 -9.47 -15.62 -10.22
C ALA A 94 -10.42 -16.29 -9.20
N ARG A 95 -10.56 -15.66 -8.02
CA ARG A 95 -11.39 -16.14 -6.91
C ARG A 95 -12.48 -15.14 -6.59
N GLU A 96 -13.74 -15.56 -6.64
CA GLU A 96 -14.88 -14.67 -6.35
C GLU A 96 -15.14 -14.45 -4.86
N ARG A 97 -14.69 -15.37 -3.99
CA ARG A 97 -15.04 -15.38 -2.55
C ARG A 97 -13.83 -15.50 -1.65
N ILE A 98 -13.02 -14.44 -1.58
CA ILE A 98 -11.97 -14.32 -0.57
C ILE A 98 -12.60 -13.82 0.73
N LYS A 99 -12.64 -14.66 1.77
CA LYS A 99 -13.24 -14.32 3.07
C LYS A 99 -12.20 -13.70 4.00
N VAL A 100 -12.38 -12.41 4.28
CA VAL A 100 -11.56 -11.66 5.23
C VAL A 100 -12.13 -11.79 6.64
N VAL A 101 -11.24 -12.05 7.59
CA VAL A 101 -11.52 -12.15 9.03
C VAL A 101 -11.24 -10.83 9.72
N ARG A 102 -10.15 -10.15 9.34
CA ARG A 102 -9.72 -8.91 9.98
C ARG A 102 -9.00 -8.01 8.99
N VAL A 103 -9.21 -6.70 9.13
CA VAL A 103 -8.49 -5.66 8.39
C VAL A 103 -7.94 -4.63 9.36
N LYS A 104 -6.73 -4.15 9.10
CA LYS A 104 -6.15 -3.00 9.79
C LYS A 104 -5.25 -2.22 8.84
N ALA A 105 -5.47 -0.92 8.67
CA ALA A 105 -4.57 -0.07 7.91
C ALA A 105 -3.72 0.82 8.82
N SER A 106 -2.47 1.05 8.44
CA SER A 106 -1.65 2.11 9.03
C SER A 106 -2.00 3.48 8.44
N LYS A 107 -1.82 4.54 9.23
CA LYS A 107 -2.04 5.93 8.83
C LYS A 107 -0.92 6.82 9.34
N TRP A 108 0.30 6.58 8.87
CA TRP A 108 1.51 7.21 9.40
C TRP A 108 1.58 8.72 9.17
N ASN A 109 0.99 9.24 8.09
CA ASN A 109 1.01 10.67 7.78
C ASN A 109 0.08 11.47 8.72
N SER A 110 -1.11 10.93 8.97
CA SER A 110 -2.11 11.52 9.87
C SER A 110 -1.76 11.34 11.35
N ASP A 111 -0.92 10.37 11.69
CA ASP A 111 -0.42 10.16 13.06
C ASP A 111 0.26 11.45 13.58
N THR A 112 -0.19 11.92 14.74
CA THR A 112 0.27 13.20 15.30
C THR A 112 1.69 13.15 15.86
N LEU A 113 2.18 11.96 16.20
CA LEU A 113 3.51 11.72 16.75
C LEU A 113 4.52 11.37 15.66
N ALA A 114 4.08 10.70 14.59
CA ALA A 114 4.97 10.28 13.51
C ALA A 114 5.06 11.30 12.35
N LYS A 115 3.92 11.83 11.86
CA LYS A 115 3.85 12.75 10.71
C LYS A 115 4.57 12.25 9.44
N GLY A 116 4.47 10.94 9.20
CA GLY A 116 5.13 10.23 8.11
C GLY A 116 5.81 8.96 8.59
N SER A 117 6.29 8.16 7.65
CA SER A 117 6.87 6.84 7.92
C SER A 117 8.40 6.87 8.06
N PHE A 118 9.09 7.65 7.23
CA PHE A 118 10.56 7.76 7.24
C PHE A 118 11.05 9.05 6.57
N PRO A 119 12.26 9.54 6.89
CA PRO A 119 12.84 10.70 6.23
C PRO A 119 13.27 10.36 4.79
N PRO A 120 13.10 11.28 3.81
CA PRO A 120 13.55 11.11 2.44
C PRO A 120 15.08 11.04 2.40
N LYS A 121 15.63 10.00 1.78
CA LYS A 121 17.00 10.08 1.27
C LYS A 121 17.01 11.03 0.07
N ALA A 122 17.98 11.94 -0.01
CA ALA A 122 18.07 12.97 -1.07
C ALA A 122 17.94 12.43 -2.51
N ARG A 123 18.24 11.14 -2.74
CA ARG A 123 18.21 10.45 -4.04
C ARG A 123 16.91 9.70 -4.37
N PHE A 124 15.97 9.56 -3.42
CA PHE A 124 14.73 8.76 -3.59
C PHE A 124 13.46 9.62 -3.59
N ARG A 125 13.61 10.95 -3.77
CA ARG A 125 12.56 11.95 -3.60
C ARG A 125 11.37 11.82 -4.56
N SER A 126 11.53 11.20 -5.74
CA SER A 126 10.49 11.21 -6.79
C SER A 126 9.64 9.94 -6.88
N PHE A 127 10.02 8.84 -6.22
CA PHE A 127 9.34 7.54 -6.38
C PHE A 127 8.57 7.06 -5.16
N LEU A 128 9.01 7.41 -3.94
CA LEU A 128 8.43 6.90 -2.69
C LEU A 128 7.82 7.99 -1.79
N CYS A 129 8.10 9.25 -2.12
CA CYS A 129 7.68 10.40 -1.36
C CYS A 129 6.91 11.27 -2.34
N THR A 130 5.70 11.70 -1.98
CA THR A 130 4.92 12.62 -2.80
C THR A 130 5.76 13.83 -3.17
N ASP A 131 5.61 14.33 -4.40
CA ASP A 131 6.34 15.50 -4.88
C ASP A 131 6.25 16.64 -3.86
N LEU A 132 7.38 16.94 -3.21
CA LEU A 132 7.61 18.16 -2.42
C LEU A 132 7.60 19.43 -3.30
N GLN A 133 6.98 19.39 -4.49
CA GLN A 133 6.78 20.51 -5.39
C GLN A 133 5.50 21.31 -5.12
N ARG A 134 4.88 21.21 -3.94
CA ARG A 134 3.99 22.29 -3.48
C ARG A 134 4.83 23.49 -3.04
N SER A 135 5.27 24.23 -4.05
CA SER A 135 5.27 25.70 -4.10
C SER A 135 5.54 26.39 -2.76
N SER A 136 6.81 26.67 -2.51
CA SER A 136 7.22 27.95 -1.94
C SER A 136 6.84 29.07 -2.91
N THR A 137 5.59 29.51 -2.85
CA THR A 137 5.11 30.80 -3.36
C THR A 137 3.83 31.13 -2.62
N LEU A 138 3.96 31.87 -1.52
CA LEU A 138 3.25 33.11 -1.20
C LEU A 138 4.08 33.86 -0.14
#